data_AF-C4V9Z2-F1
#
_entry.id   AF-C4V9Z2-F1
#
_cell.length_a   1.000
_cell.length_b   1.000
_cell.length_c   1.000
_cell.angle_alpha   90.00
_cell.angle_beta   90.00
_cell.angle_gamma   90.00
#
_symmetry.space_group_name_H-M   'P 1'
#
loop_
_entity.id
_entity.type
_entity.pdbx_description
1 polymer ?
#
loop_
_entity_poly.entity_id
_entity_poly.type
_entity_poly.pdbx_seq_one_letter_code
_entity_poly.pdbx_strand_id
1 'polypeptide(L)'
;MKYITIYNILGIIIALTALTTSYLYYFTNRKMYLLISALFQSFFLLEILNIKLHRSNARYKPTVIQLFFRMFIIWIVFYFYECTTNFFCVVTFTWYFTDCIRYLYYLTRNTYVKFLRYNLFIIFYPISIYIEFQSMFNVLTKLKGIFKYLFLSFIILYIPCIIFLILHMFKQRKWANKKHIKSL
;
A
#
# COMPACT_ATOMS: atom_id res chain seq x y z
N MET A 1 -26.74 -8.53 -5.90
CA MET A 1 -25.39 -8.00 -6.22
C MET A 1 -24.36 -8.72 -5.38
N LYS A 2 -23.28 -9.24 -5.97
CA LYS A 2 -22.27 -10.03 -5.23
C LYS A 2 -21.58 -9.11 -4.21
N TYR A 3 -21.54 -9.49 -2.93
CA TYR A 3 -20.88 -8.79 -1.81
C TYR A 3 -19.52 -8.17 -2.18
N ILE A 4 -18.75 -8.87 -3.03
CA ILE A 4 -17.43 -8.43 -3.46
C ILE A 4 -17.43 -7.19 -4.37
N THR A 5 -18.49 -6.98 -5.14
CA THR A 5 -18.65 -5.80 -6.00
C THR A 5 -18.88 -4.55 -5.14
N ILE A 6 -19.69 -4.67 -4.08
CA ILE A 6 -19.91 -3.59 -3.11
C ILE A 6 -18.61 -3.25 -2.38
N TYR A 7 -17.86 -4.27 -1.93
CA TYR A 7 -16.55 -4.08 -1.30
C TYR A 7 -15.56 -3.33 -2.23
N ASN A 8 -15.53 -3.69 -3.52
CA ASN A 8 -14.64 -3.03 -4.47
C ASN A 8 -15.04 -1.57 -4.73
N ILE A 9 -16.34 -1.27 -4.80
CA ILE A 9 -16.83 0.11 -4.93
C ILE A 9 -16.47 0.94 -3.70
N LEU A 10 -16.69 0.39 -2.50
CA LEU A 10 -16.27 1.03 -1.24
C LEU A 10 -14.76 1.26 -1.21
N GLY A 11 -13.96 0.29 -1.66
CA GLY A 11 -12.51 0.43 -1.76
C GLY A 11 -12.08 1.60 -2.67
N ILE A 12 -12.78 1.83 -3.79
CA ILE A 12 -12.52 2.98 -4.67
C ILE A 12 -12.89 4.29 -3.98
N ILE A 13 -14.07 4.36 -3.36
CA ILE A 13 -14.52 5.57 -2.67
C ILE A 13 -13.51 5.92 -1.56
N ILE A 14 -13.12 4.95 -0.76
CA ILE A 14 -12.15 5.12 0.34
C ILE A 14 -10.79 5.57 -0.18
N ALA A 15 -10.32 5.00 -1.29
CA ALA A 15 -9.04 5.39 -1.88
C ALA A 15 -9.09 6.82 -2.46
N LEU A 16 -10.20 7.23 -3.07
CA LEU A 16 -10.39 8.60 -3.56
C LEU A 16 -10.52 9.61 -2.41
N THR A 17 -11.25 9.27 -1.35
CA THR A 17 -11.32 10.12 -0.15
C THR A 17 -9.96 10.20 0.54
N ALA A 18 -9.19 9.12 0.60
CA ALA A 18 -7.86 9.14 1.18
C ALA A 18 -6.85 9.95 0.34
N LEU A 19 -6.99 9.96 -0.99
CA LEU A 19 -6.21 10.83 -1.87
C LEU A 19 -6.50 12.32 -1.63
N THR A 20 -7.78 12.66 -1.49
CA THR A 20 -8.18 14.04 -1.22
C THR A 20 -7.74 14.49 0.17
N THR A 21 -7.81 13.64 1.19
CA THR A 21 -7.28 13.97 2.53
C THR A 21 -5.76 14.11 2.54
N SER A 22 -5.03 13.29 1.79
CA SER A 22 -3.58 13.46 1.63
C SER A 22 -3.21 14.79 0.95
N TYR A 23 -3.96 15.19 -0.07
CA TYR A 23 -3.77 16.50 -0.71
C TYR A 23 -4.10 17.66 0.24
N LEU A 24 -5.21 17.56 1.00
CA LEU A 24 -5.58 18.57 1.99
C LEU A 24 -4.57 18.68 3.13
N TYR A 25 -3.96 17.56 3.54
CA TYR A 25 -2.90 17.56 4.54
C TYR A 25 -1.69 18.39 4.08
N TYR A 26 -1.29 18.28 2.81
CA TYR A 26 -0.19 19.08 2.25
C TYR A 26 -0.41 20.59 2.44
N PHE A 27 -1.63 21.07 2.21
CA PHE A 27 -1.96 22.50 2.30
C PHE A 27 -2.21 22.98 3.72
N THR A 28 -2.79 22.13 4.58
CA THR A 28 -3.29 22.57 5.89
C THR A 28 -2.44 22.10 7.07
N ASN A 29 -1.55 21.11 6.88
CA ASN A 29 -0.72 20.47 7.91
C ASN A 29 -1.50 20.03 9.16
N ARG A 30 -2.81 19.77 9.05
CA ARG A 30 -3.64 19.35 10.19
C ARG A 30 -3.56 17.84 10.40
N LYS A 31 -3.24 17.43 11.63
CA LYS A 31 -3.18 16.01 12.05
C LYS A 31 -4.48 15.22 11.83
N MET A 32 -5.62 15.91 11.74
CA MET A 32 -6.92 15.27 11.44
C MET A 32 -6.89 14.53 10.10
N TYR A 33 -6.24 15.08 9.07
CA TYR A 33 -6.16 14.44 7.76
C TYR A 33 -5.25 13.21 7.77
N LEU A 34 -4.19 13.21 8.59
CA LEU A 34 -3.38 12.01 8.84
C LEU A 34 -4.21 10.90 9.46
N LEU A 35 -4.99 11.24 10.49
CA LEU A 35 -5.82 10.28 11.21
C LEU A 35 -6.89 9.66 10.29
N ILE A 36 -7.55 10.47 9.46
CA ILE A 36 -8.52 9.96 8.49
C ILE A 36 -7.86 9.01 7.49
N SER A 37 -6.70 9.37 6.94
CA SER A 37 -5.94 8.48 6.05
C SER A 37 -5.51 7.19 6.76
N ALA A 38 -5.10 7.25 8.04
CA ALA A 38 -4.75 6.05 8.82
C ALA A 38 -5.96 5.13 9.06
N LEU A 39 -7.14 5.69 9.32
CA LEU A 39 -8.38 4.93 9.46
C LEU A 39 -8.78 4.26 8.14
N PHE A 40 -8.66 4.96 7.01
CA PHE A 40 -8.89 4.40 5.69
C PHE A 40 -7.91 3.27 5.35
N GLN A 41 -6.64 3.43 5.71
CA GLN A 41 -5.66 2.35 5.55
C GLN A 41 -6.04 1.11 6.38
N SER A 42 -6.62 1.32 7.56
CA SER A 42 -7.08 0.23 8.44
C SER A 42 -8.26 -0.54 7.85
N PHE A 43 -9.13 0.11 7.06
CA PHE A 43 -10.22 -0.56 6.34
C PHE A 43 -9.70 -1.67 5.40
N PHE A 44 -8.52 -1.49 4.80
CA PHE A 44 -7.94 -2.50 3.92
C PHE A 44 -7.52 -3.79 4.64
N LEU A 45 -7.48 -3.83 5.97
CA LEU A 45 -7.32 -5.08 6.72
C LEU A 45 -8.48 -6.05 6.50
N LEU A 46 -9.68 -5.53 6.16
CA LEU A 46 -10.83 -6.37 5.77
C LEU A 46 -10.53 -7.20 4.52
N GLU A 47 -9.56 -6.79 3.68
CA GLU A 47 -9.12 -7.56 2.54
C GLU A 47 -8.48 -8.89 2.96
N ILE A 48 -7.73 -8.90 4.07
CA ILE A 48 -7.12 -10.12 4.63
C ILE A 48 -8.22 -11.11 5.05
N LEU A 49 -9.28 -10.61 5.69
CA LEU A 49 -10.44 -11.41 6.08
C LEU A 49 -11.17 -11.96 4.85
N ASN A 50 -11.38 -11.14 3.83
CA ASN A 50 -12.01 -11.56 2.58
C ASN A 50 -11.19 -12.62 1.82
N ILE A 51 -9.86 -12.56 1.90
CA ILE A 51 -8.98 -13.61 1.34
C ILE A 51 -9.07 -14.90 2.16
N LYS A 52 -9.07 -14.80 3.51
CA LYS A 52 -9.20 -15.96 4.40
C LYS A 52 -10.53 -16.70 4.21
N LEU A 53 -11.60 -15.96 3.93
CA LEU A 53 -12.92 -16.51 3.61
C LEU A 53 -13.03 -17.05 2.16
N HIS A 54 -11.91 -17.18 1.43
CA HIS A 54 -11.85 -17.58 0.02
C HIS A 54 -12.73 -16.78 -0.93
N ARG A 55 -13.15 -15.57 -0.53
CA ARG A 55 -13.99 -14.70 -1.36
C ARG A 55 -13.15 -13.98 -2.42
N SER A 56 -11.87 -13.72 -2.16
CA SER A 56 -10.95 -13.05 -3.08
C SER A 56 -9.87 -14.00 -3.62
N ASN A 57 -9.56 -13.87 -4.92
CA ASN A 57 -8.48 -14.62 -5.60
C ASN A 57 -7.07 -14.05 -5.32
N ALA A 58 -6.94 -13.06 -4.43
CA ALA A 58 -5.65 -12.49 -4.06
C ALA A 58 -4.83 -13.50 -3.23
N ARG A 59 -3.49 -13.44 -3.36
CA ARG A 59 -2.61 -14.34 -2.60
C ARG A 59 -2.43 -13.81 -1.19
N TYR A 60 -2.75 -14.65 -0.20
CA TYR A 60 -2.74 -14.30 1.22
C TYR A 60 -1.41 -13.72 1.72
N LYS A 61 -0.30 -14.46 1.57
CA LYS A 61 1.02 -14.08 2.12
C LYS A 61 1.50 -12.66 1.71
N PRO A 62 1.59 -12.30 0.42
CA PRO A 62 2.05 -10.98 0.02
C PRO A 62 1.09 -9.86 0.46
N THR A 63 -0.22 -10.09 0.45
CA THR A 63 -1.19 -9.08 0.88
C THR A 63 -1.07 -8.77 2.38
N VAL A 64 -0.89 -9.80 3.22
CA VAL A 64 -0.69 -9.60 4.66
C VAL A 64 0.58 -8.81 4.93
N ILE A 65 1.70 -9.20 4.30
CA ILE A 65 2.99 -8.52 4.46
C ILE A 65 2.88 -7.05 4.02
N GLN A 66 2.30 -6.81 2.85
CA GLN A 66 2.16 -5.46 2.29
C GLN A 66 1.28 -4.56 3.18
N LEU A 67 0.15 -5.06 3.67
CA LEU A 67 -0.74 -4.29 4.53
C LEU A 67 -0.13 -4.04 5.91
N PHE A 68 0.57 -5.03 6.47
CA PHE A 68 1.24 -4.90 7.75
C PHE A 68 2.27 -3.75 7.75
N PHE A 69 3.13 -3.69 6.73
CA PHE A 69 4.13 -2.62 6.66
C PHE A 69 3.52 -1.24 6.38
N ARG A 70 2.47 -1.14 5.54
CA ARG A 70 1.75 0.12 5.36
C ARG A 70 1.12 0.61 6.67
N MET A 71 0.55 -0.30 7.46
CA MET A 71 0.00 0.03 8.78
C MET A 71 1.08 0.48 9.75
N PHE A 72 2.22 -0.21 9.79
CA PHE A 72 3.38 0.21 10.60
C PHE A 72 3.81 1.64 10.24
N ILE A 73 3.92 1.94 8.95
CA ILE A 73 4.42 3.24 8.48
C ILE A 73 3.41 4.36 8.77
N ILE A 74 2.12 4.16 8.48
CA ILE A 74 1.14 5.23 8.68
C ILE A 74 0.92 5.56 10.16
N TRP A 75 0.87 4.55 11.02
CA TRP A 75 0.60 4.74 12.46
C TRP A 75 1.86 5.12 13.25
N ILE A 76 2.96 4.42 13.05
CA ILE A 76 4.17 4.65 13.85
C ILE A 76 4.98 5.79 13.23
N VAL A 77 5.32 5.73 11.95
CA VAL A 77 6.23 6.70 11.34
C VAL A 77 5.55 8.06 11.15
N PHE A 78 4.35 8.09 10.59
CA PHE A 78 3.68 9.36 10.27
C PHE A 78 2.82 9.91 11.41
N TYR A 79 1.96 9.11 12.04
CA TYR A 79 1.08 9.61 13.09
C TYR A 79 1.82 9.86 14.42
N PHE A 80 2.69 8.94 14.86
CA PHE A 80 3.38 9.09 16.15
C PHE A 80 4.62 10.00 16.09
N TYR A 81 5.45 9.90 15.04
CA TYR A 81 6.69 10.69 14.93
C TYR A 81 6.60 11.93 14.02
N GLU A 82 5.42 12.19 13.45
CA GLU A 82 5.11 13.38 12.64
C GLU A 82 6.17 13.65 11.56
N CYS A 83 6.52 12.60 10.82
CA CYS A 83 7.51 12.69 9.76
C CYS A 83 7.01 13.59 8.61
N THR A 84 7.97 14.28 7.97
CA THR A 84 7.79 15.39 7.02
C THR A 84 6.57 15.27 6.09
N THR A 85 5.87 16.40 5.96
CA THR A 85 4.61 16.54 5.22
C THR A 85 4.71 16.11 3.76
N ASN A 86 5.84 16.41 3.12
CA ASN A 86 6.10 16.06 1.71
C ASN A 86 6.19 14.54 1.50
N PHE A 87 6.92 13.82 2.36
CA PHE A 87 7.08 12.36 2.22
C PHE A 87 5.76 11.64 2.47
N PHE A 88 4.96 12.10 3.43
CA PHE A 88 3.62 11.58 3.67
C PHE A 88 2.73 11.68 2.42
N CYS A 89 2.71 12.85 1.77
CA CYS A 89 1.84 13.07 0.61
C CYS A 89 2.21 12.16 -0.55
N VAL A 90 3.50 12.04 -0.88
CA VAL A 90 3.94 11.22 -2.00
C VAL A 90 3.72 9.72 -1.74
N VAL A 91 4.00 9.23 -0.53
CA VAL A 91 3.81 7.80 -0.22
C VAL A 91 2.33 7.42 -0.20
N THR A 92 1.49 8.25 0.42
CA THR A 92 0.04 7.98 0.47
C THR A 92 -0.60 8.14 -0.89
N PHE A 93 -0.20 9.14 -1.69
CA PHE A 93 -0.62 9.25 -3.08
C PHE A 93 -0.32 7.97 -3.84
N THR A 94 0.91 7.46 -3.70
CA THR A 94 1.35 6.26 -4.38
C THR A 94 0.57 5.02 -3.95
N TRP A 95 0.31 4.86 -2.65
CA TRP A 95 -0.50 3.76 -2.13
C TRP A 95 -1.95 3.81 -2.63
N TYR A 96 -2.63 4.93 -2.43
CA TYR A 96 -4.05 5.02 -2.77
C TYR A 96 -4.29 5.04 -4.28
N PHE A 97 -3.38 5.61 -5.07
CA PHE A 97 -3.48 5.55 -6.53
C PHE A 97 -3.32 4.13 -7.06
N THR A 98 -2.36 3.36 -6.51
CA THR A 98 -2.21 1.94 -6.86
C THR A 98 -3.41 1.11 -6.41
N ASP A 99 -4.01 1.44 -5.28
CA ASP A 99 -5.22 0.79 -4.77
C ASP A 99 -6.47 1.09 -5.60
N CYS A 100 -6.67 2.35 -6.01
CA CYS A 100 -7.74 2.74 -6.95
C CYS A 100 -7.72 1.87 -8.20
N ILE A 101 -6.54 1.67 -8.79
CA ILE A 101 -6.38 0.91 -10.04
C ILE A 101 -6.57 -0.59 -9.81
N ARG A 102 -6.16 -1.09 -8.64
CA ARG A 102 -6.41 -2.48 -8.22
C ARG A 102 -7.92 -2.75 -8.13
N TYR A 103 -8.68 -1.87 -7.47
CA TYR A 103 -10.13 -2.04 -7.35
C TYR A 103 -10.85 -1.83 -8.67
N LEU A 104 -10.40 -0.85 -9.48
CA LEU A 104 -10.92 -0.65 -10.84
C LEU A 104 -10.73 -1.90 -11.71
N TYR A 105 -9.59 -2.57 -11.59
CA TYR A 105 -9.36 -3.84 -12.27
C TYR A 105 -10.32 -4.95 -11.79
N TYR A 106 -10.59 -5.03 -10.48
CA TYR A 106 -11.52 -6.03 -9.95
C TYR A 106 -12.97 -5.83 -10.40
N LEU A 107 -13.38 -4.58 -10.68
CA LEU A 107 -14.70 -4.27 -11.22
C LEU A 107 -14.78 -4.52 -12.73
N THR A 108 -13.83 -4.00 -13.50
CA THR A 108 -13.91 -4.01 -14.97
C THR A 108 -13.36 -5.28 -15.60
N ARG A 109 -12.41 -5.96 -14.92
CA ARG A 109 -11.61 -7.08 -15.46
C ARG A 109 -10.97 -6.79 -16.83
N ASN A 110 -10.82 -5.52 -17.18
CA ASN A 110 -10.36 -5.07 -18.49
C ASN A 110 -8.84 -5.31 -18.67
N THR A 111 -8.43 -5.74 -19.86
CA THR A 111 -7.03 -5.96 -20.26
C THR A 111 -6.21 -4.67 -20.24
N TYR A 112 -6.79 -3.52 -20.59
CA TYR A 112 -6.13 -2.22 -20.52
C TYR A 112 -5.80 -1.82 -19.06
N VAL A 113 -6.74 -2.02 -18.14
CA VAL A 113 -6.54 -1.73 -16.71
C VAL A 113 -5.53 -2.71 -16.10
N LYS A 114 -5.49 -3.96 -16.58
CA LYS A 114 -4.45 -4.93 -16.21
C LYS A 114 -3.06 -4.45 -16.63
N PHE A 115 -2.92 -3.94 -17.85
CA PHE A 115 -1.65 -3.38 -18.34
C PHE A 115 -1.22 -2.18 -17.49
N LEU A 116 -2.14 -1.24 -17.25
CA LEU A 116 -1.91 -0.07 -16.42
C LEU A 116 -1.44 -0.46 -15.01
N ARG A 117 -2.14 -1.42 -14.38
CA ARG A 117 -1.77 -1.95 -13.05
C ARG A 117 -0.33 -2.46 -13.01
N TYR A 118 0.12 -3.21 -14.01
CA TYR A 118 1.48 -3.77 -14.00
C TYR A 118 2.55 -2.70 -14.24
N ASN A 119 2.35 -1.76 -15.16
CA ASN A 119 3.34 -0.71 -15.42
C ASN A 119 3.44 0.28 -14.27
N LEU A 120 2.30 0.68 -13.71
CA LEU A 120 2.29 1.57 -12.57
C LEU A 120 2.91 0.92 -11.34
N PHE A 121 2.68 -0.37 -11.12
CA PHE A 121 3.34 -1.06 -10.03
C PHE A 121 4.88 -1.01 -10.14
N ILE A 122 5.44 -1.13 -11.36
CA ILE A 122 6.90 -1.08 -11.55
C ILE A 122 7.48 0.29 -11.17
N ILE A 123 6.73 1.37 -11.40
CA ILE A 123 7.20 2.74 -11.11
C ILE A 123 6.91 3.12 -9.66
N PHE A 124 5.67 2.91 -9.22
CA PHE A 124 5.20 3.38 -7.92
C PHE A 124 5.70 2.56 -6.74
N TYR A 125 5.98 1.28 -6.94
CA TYR A 125 6.51 0.43 -5.88
C TYR A 125 7.91 0.85 -5.38
N PRO A 126 8.92 1.07 -6.26
CA PRO A 126 10.23 1.55 -5.80
C PRO A 126 10.17 2.97 -5.22
N ILE A 127 9.32 3.85 -5.77
CA ILE A 127 9.11 5.19 -5.22
C ILE A 127 8.57 5.10 -3.79
N SER A 128 7.56 4.26 -3.55
CA SER A 128 6.99 4.06 -2.21
C SER A 128 8.07 3.59 -1.25
N ILE A 129 8.78 2.51 -1.59
CA ILE A 129 9.81 1.92 -0.73
C ILE A 129 10.90 2.92 -0.37
N TYR A 130 11.37 3.70 -1.35
CA TYR A 130 12.40 4.70 -1.11
C TYR A 130 11.96 5.73 -0.07
N ILE A 131 10.73 6.24 -0.20
CA ILE A 131 10.17 7.25 0.70
C ILE A 131 9.88 6.66 2.08
N GLU A 132 9.41 5.41 2.13
CA GLU A 132 9.18 4.66 3.37
C GLU A 132 10.48 4.47 4.16
N PHE A 133 11.56 4.04 3.49
CA PHE A 133 12.88 3.93 4.12
C PHE A 133 13.39 5.28 4.60
N GLN A 134 13.31 6.32 3.76
CA GLN A 134 13.76 7.65 4.16
C GLN A 134 13.01 8.17 5.38
N SER A 135 11.70 7.92 5.45
CA SER A 135 10.87 8.29 6.60
C SER A 135 11.24 7.48 7.85
N MET A 136 11.49 6.17 7.71
CA MET A 136 11.98 5.32 8.81
C MET A 136 13.36 5.77 9.33
N PHE A 137 14.30 6.11 8.44
CA PHE A 137 15.62 6.60 8.84
C PHE A 137 15.54 7.95 9.58
N ASN A 138 14.65 8.85 9.13
CA ASN A 138 14.39 10.11 9.82
C ASN A 138 13.83 9.92 11.24
N VAL A 139 13.05 8.87 11.46
CA VAL A 139 12.59 8.49 12.82
C VAL A 139 13.73 7.88 13.62
N LEU A 140 14.55 7.03 13.00
CA LEU A 140 15.67 6.37 13.65
C LEU A 140 16.71 7.36 14.22
N THR A 141 16.93 8.50 13.55
CA THR A 141 17.84 9.55 14.05
C THR A 141 17.28 10.28 15.28
N LYS A 142 15.95 10.32 15.45
CA LYS A 142 15.28 10.92 16.61
C LYS A 142 15.23 9.97 17.81
N LEU A 143 15.32 8.66 17.59
CA LEU A 143 15.23 7.64 18.64
C LEU A 143 16.55 7.47 19.41
N LYS A 144 16.43 7.23 20.72
CA LYS A 144 17.56 6.95 21.62
C LYS A 144 17.29 5.69 22.47
N GLY A 145 18.35 5.06 22.95
CA GLY A 145 18.27 3.91 23.85
C GLY A 145 17.62 2.67 23.22
N ILE A 146 16.87 1.92 24.04
CA ILE A 146 16.29 0.62 23.64
C ILE A 146 15.35 0.74 22.43
N PHE A 147 14.59 1.83 22.33
CA PHE A 147 13.63 2.06 21.24
C PHE A 147 14.31 2.18 19.88
N LYS A 148 15.54 2.72 19.83
CA LYS A 148 16.33 2.79 18.60
C LYS A 148 16.68 1.39 18.09
N TYR A 149 17.12 0.49 18.97
CA TYR A 149 17.49 -0.88 18.61
C TYR A 149 16.27 -1.70 18.19
N LEU A 150 15.14 -1.55 18.89
CA LEU A 150 13.89 -2.18 18.49
C LEU A 150 13.44 -1.72 17.10
N PHE A 151 13.45 -0.41 16.85
CA PHE A 151 13.06 0.14 15.55
C PHE A 151 14.03 -0.27 14.43
N LEU A 152 15.33 -0.32 14.70
CA LEU A 152 16.33 -0.82 13.77
C LEU A 152 16.08 -2.30 13.40
N SER A 153 15.70 -3.14 14.36
CA SER A 153 15.33 -4.53 14.10
C SER A 153 14.15 -4.64 13.13
N PHE A 154 13.13 -3.77 13.26
CA PHE A 154 12.02 -3.70 12.30
C PHE A 154 12.48 -3.31 10.90
N ILE A 155 13.38 -2.33 10.75
CA ILE A 155 13.93 -1.93 9.46
C ILE A 155 14.71 -3.08 8.81
N ILE A 156 15.53 -3.78 9.60
CA ILE A 156 16.30 -4.94 9.12
C ILE A 156 15.37 -6.05 8.64
N LEU A 157 14.29 -6.33 9.37
CA LEU A 157 13.27 -7.30 8.97
C LEU A 157 12.48 -6.84 7.71
N TYR A 158 12.35 -5.52 7.52
CA TYR A 158 11.60 -4.97 6.38
C TYR A 158 12.29 -5.26 5.04
N ILE A 159 13.62 -5.15 4.98
CA ILE A 159 14.43 -5.36 3.77
C ILE A 159 14.16 -6.72 3.08
N PRO A 160 14.32 -7.89 3.74
CA PRO A 160 14.08 -9.18 3.10
C PRO A 160 12.61 -9.36 2.70
N CYS A 161 11.66 -8.82 3.46
CA CYS A 161 10.25 -8.87 3.11
C CYS A 161 9.92 -8.11 1.82
N ILE A 162 10.53 -6.94 1.62
CA ILE A 162 10.38 -6.18 0.36
C ILE A 162 10.95 -6.95 -0.82
N ILE A 163 12.16 -7.50 -0.69
CA ILE A 163 12.81 -8.28 -1.76
C ILE A 163 11.91 -9.46 -2.15
N PHE A 164 11.38 -10.18 -1.15
CA PHE A 164 10.41 -11.25 -1.38
C PHE A 164 9.17 -10.77 -2.16
N LEU A 165 8.61 -9.61 -1.79
CA LEU A 165 7.43 -9.06 -2.46
C LEU A 165 7.72 -8.71 -3.93
N ILE A 166 8.86 -8.07 -4.19
CA ILE A 166 9.31 -7.68 -5.55
C ILE A 166 9.46 -8.92 -6.43
N LEU A 167 10.24 -9.89 -5.97
CA LEU A 167 10.50 -11.13 -6.71
C LEU A 167 9.20 -11.88 -7.01
N HIS A 168 8.31 -11.94 -6.02
CA HIS A 168 7.00 -12.55 -6.17
C HIS A 168 6.16 -11.85 -7.25
N MET A 169 6.20 -10.52 -7.34
CA MET A 169 5.43 -9.77 -8.34
C MET A 169 6.03 -9.87 -9.75
N PHE A 170 7.35 -9.90 -9.90
CA PHE A 170 7.98 -10.24 -11.17
C PHE A 170 7.62 -11.66 -11.64
N LYS A 171 7.57 -12.63 -10.72
CA LYS A 171 7.12 -14.00 -11.02
C LYS A 171 5.66 -14.03 -11.47
N GLN A 172 4.78 -13.26 -10.83
CA GLN A 172 3.38 -13.14 -11.27
C GLN A 172 3.24 -12.54 -12.67
N ARG A 173 4.04 -11.51 -13.02
CA ARG A 173 4.02 -10.92 -14.36
C ARG A 173 4.42 -11.95 -15.43
N LYS A 174 5.51 -12.71 -15.21
CA LYS A 174 5.93 -13.78 -16.13
C LYS A 174 4.81 -14.80 -16.36
N TRP A 175 4.06 -15.15 -15.33
CA TRP A 175 2.92 -16.06 -15.46
C TRP A 175 1.72 -15.43 -16.18
N ALA A 176 1.43 -14.15 -15.92
CA ALA A 176 0.36 -13.43 -16.61
C ALA A 176 0.62 -13.28 -18.11
N ASN A 177 1.87 -13.01 -18.51
CA ASN A 177 2.29 -12.93 -19.91
C ASN A 177 2.27 -14.31 -20.59
N LYS A 178 2.72 -15.38 -19.92
CA LYS A 178 2.63 -16.76 -20.46
C LYS A 178 1.19 -17.20 -20.73
N LYS A 179 0.22 -16.78 -19.89
CA LYS A 179 -1.20 -17.06 -20.15
C LYS A 179 -1.78 -16.28 -21.34
N HIS A 180 -1.30 -15.06 -21.59
CA HIS A 180 -1.74 -14.24 -22.72
C HIS A 180 -1.26 -14.79 -24.07
N ILE A 181 -0.06 -15.39 -24.10
CA ILE A 181 0.51 -16.03 -25.29
C ILE A 181 -0.17 -17.38 -25.61
N LYS A 182 -0.68 -18.08 -24.58
CA LYS A 182 -1.42 -19.35 -24.76
C LYS A 182 -2.89 -19.19 -25.15
N SER A 183 -3.42 -17.97 -25.11
CA SER A 183 -4.82 -17.65 -25.46
C SER A 183 -4.96 -16.95 -26.81
N LEU A 184 -3.85 -16.80 -27.53
CA LEU A 184 -3.76 -16.46 -28.95
C LEU A 184 -3.50 -17.75 -29.71
#